data_AF-A0A7K2IWX7-F1
#
_entry.id   AF-A0A7K2IWX7-F1
#
_cell.length_a   1.000
_cell.length_b   1.000
_cell.length_c   1.000
_cell.angle_alpha   90.00
_cell.angle_beta   90.00
_cell.angle_gamma   90.00
#
_symmetry.space_group_name_H-M   'P 1'
#
loop_
_entity.id
_entity.type
_entity.pdbx_description
1 polymer ?
#
loop_
_entity_poly.entity_id
_entity_poly.type
_entity_poly.pdbx_seq_one_letter_code
_entity_poly.pdbx_strand_id
1 'polypeptide(L)'
;MSRPSIIGAQNFRDDDGSADPVVESRLRDHAAGEVGDRQVLSALSDSRVLIPVVAVATETEEGVGGLTKDKNSEVAIPIMTGKDGRRGVLAFTSVDAVRRWRPDARPVPFTTKDACQATLEENADALVLDVSGPVPYTVQGRFLTMLAEHGTVPEPKDDPQVLSLVYRVTHAEFGIERVRIHASERCDIGIRLELEERDDESLRRVAERLADELRHVLPGGIELSAVVRAQRDEE
;
A
#
# COMPACT_ATOMS: atom_id res chain seq x y z
N MET A 1 -1.62 -22.14 -20.30
CA MET A 1 -1.62 -21.19 -19.16
C MET A 1 -0.82 -21.82 -18.05
N SER A 2 0.27 -21.17 -17.62
CA SER A 2 1.16 -21.72 -16.60
C SER A 2 0.45 -21.72 -15.25
N ARG A 3 0.46 -22.85 -14.54
CA ARG A 3 -0.08 -22.96 -13.17
C ARG A 3 0.67 -21.97 -12.27
N PRO A 4 0.01 -21.20 -11.38
CA PRO A 4 0.71 -20.43 -10.38
C PRO A 4 1.48 -21.41 -9.47
N SER A 5 2.80 -21.35 -9.53
CA SER A 5 3.67 -22.10 -8.64
C SER A 5 3.68 -21.39 -7.29
N ILE A 6 3.33 -22.09 -6.22
CA ILE A 6 3.44 -21.58 -4.85
C ILE A 6 4.93 -21.57 -4.48
N ILE A 7 5.63 -20.52 -4.86
CA ILE A 7 7.10 -20.36 -4.68
C ILE A 7 7.44 -19.93 -3.23
N GLY A 8 6.50 -19.32 -2.49
CA GLY A 8 6.77 -18.68 -1.20
C GLY A 8 7.16 -19.60 -0.03
N ALA A 9 6.76 -20.87 -0.03
CA ALA A 9 6.86 -21.73 1.16
C ALA A 9 8.29 -22.06 1.62
N GLN A 10 9.32 -21.92 0.76
CA GLN A 10 10.69 -22.27 1.14
C GLN A 10 11.36 -21.25 2.07
N ASN A 11 10.91 -19.98 2.05
CA ASN A 11 11.52 -18.88 2.79
C ASN A 11 10.94 -18.68 4.21
N PHE A 12 9.90 -19.43 4.58
CA PHE A 12 9.14 -19.23 5.82
C PHE A 12 9.06 -20.51 6.68
N ARG A 13 10.14 -21.31 6.71
CA ARG A 13 10.13 -22.61 7.41
C ARG A 13 9.93 -22.52 8.93
N ASP A 14 10.40 -21.43 9.54
CA ASP A 14 10.31 -21.18 10.99
C ASP A 14 9.17 -20.23 11.36
N ASP A 15 8.24 -19.96 10.43
CA ASP A 15 7.08 -19.12 10.65
C ASP A 15 6.08 -19.82 11.58
N ASP A 16 5.85 -19.23 12.76
CA ASP A 16 4.94 -19.74 13.78
C ASP A 16 3.46 -19.44 13.48
N GLY A 17 3.19 -18.70 12.41
CA GLY A 17 1.85 -18.33 11.95
C GLY A 17 1.24 -17.13 12.67
N SER A 18 1.94 -16.52 13.63
CA SER A 18 1.49 -15.30 14.31
C SER A 18 1.56 -14.07 13.40
N ALA A 19 0.87 -12.99 13.77
CA ALA A 19 1.02 -11.72 13.07
C ALA A 19 2.32 -11.04 13.48
N ASP A 20 2.95 -10.33 12.54
CA ASP A 20 4.05 -9.44 12.88
C ASP A 20 3.55 -8.35 13.86
N PRO A 21 4.14 -8.20 15.06
CA PRO A 21 3.70 -7.23 16.05
C PRO A 21 3.72 -5.77 15.57
N VAL A 22 4.65 -5.43 14.67
CA VAL A 22 4.74 -4.09 14.08
C VAL A 22 3.57 -3.87 13.14
N VAL A 23 3.26 -4.83 12.28
CA VAL A 23 2.08 -4.77 11.38
C VAL A 23 0.79 -4.66 12.20
N GLU A 24 0.65 -5.48 13.25
CA GLU A 24 -0.53 -5.45 14.11
C GLU A 24 -0.71 -4.08 14.79
N SER A 25 0.37 -3.50 15.32
CA SER A 25 0.35 -2.16 15.92
C SER A 25 -0.05 -1.11 14.89
N ARG A 26 0.57 -1.09 13.70
CA ARG A 26 0.27 -0.08 12.68
C ARG A 26 -1.15 -0.17 12.15
N LEU A 27 -1.68 -1.38 11.97
CA LEU A 27 -3.09 -1.57 11.60
C LEU A 27 -4.03 -1.00 12.67
N ARG A 28 -3.72 -1.22 13.96
CA ARG A 28 -4.51 -0.70 15.07
C ARG A 28 -4.47 0.83 15.14
N ASP A 29 -3.27 1.42 15.07
CA ASP A 29 -3.06 2.88 15.07
C ASP A 29 -3.80 3.52 13.87
N HIS A 30 -3.75 2.88 12.70
CA HIS A 30 -4.45 3.34 11.49
C HIS A 30 -5.97 3.28 11.67
N ALA A 31 -6.51 2.19 12.22
CA ALA A 31 -7.93 2.07 12.51
C ALA A 31 -8.41 3.09 13.56
N ALA A 32 -7.52 3.55 14.45
CA ALA A 32 -7.77 4.64 15.39
C ALA A 32 -7.61 6.05 14.76
N GLY A 33 -7.12 6.15 13.53
CA GLY A 33 -6.86 7.42 12.84
C GLY A 33 -5.59 8.13 13.31
N GLU A 34 -4.68 7.44 14.01
CA GLU A 34 -3.45 8.00 14.57
C GLU A 34 -2.30 8.02 13.54
N VAL A 35 -2.33 7.12 12.57
CA VAL A 35 -1.37 7.05 11.46
C VAL A 35 -2.08 6.88 10.12
N GLY A 36 -1.39 7.20 9.02
CA GLY A 36 -1.90 7.02 7.66
C GLY A 36 -1.49 5.69 7.02
N ASP A 37 -1.91 5.51 5.77
CA ASP A 37 -1.63 4.30 4.98
C ASP A 37 -0.13 3.99 4.91
N ARG A 38 0.73 5.01 4.75
CA ARG A 38 2.18 4.80 4.56
C ARG A 38 2.83 4.07 5.71
N GLN A 39 2.42 4.35 6.96
CA GLN A 39 2.95 3.66 8.13
C GLN A 39 2.56 2.18 8.16
N VAL A 40 1.34 1.85 7.73
CA VAL A 40 0.89 0.46 7.56
C VAL A 40 1.65 -0.22 6.43
N LEU A 41 1.75 0.42 5.26
CA LEU A 41 2.38 -0.13 4.07
C LEU A 41 3.89 -0.34 4.26
N SER A 42 4.57 0.55 5.00
CA SER A 42 5.97 0.36 5.38
C SER A 42 6.15 -0.89 6.24
N ALA A 43 5.29 -1.10 7.25
CA ALA A 43 5.36 -2.31 8.08
C ALA A 43 5.02 -3.58 7.27
N LEU A 44 4.05 -3.50 6.35
CA LEU A 44 3.70 -4.61 5.48
C LEU A 44 4.83 -4.97 4.49
N SER A 45 5.59 -3.98 4.00
CA SER A 45 6.65 -4.20 3.00
C SER A 45 7.70 -5.22 3.46
N ASP A 46 8.00 -5.23 4.76
CA ASP A 46 8.99 -6.13 5.37
C ASP A 46 8.38 -7.41 5.95
N SER A 47 7.04 -7.51 5.98
CA SER A 47 6.31 -8.64 6.55
C SER A 47 5.84 -9.63 5.49
N ARG A 48 5.55 -10.85 5.93
CA ARG A 48 4.81 -11.83 5.15
C ARG A 48 3.31 -11.67 5.33
N VAL A 49 2.54 -12.03 4.31
CA VAL A 49 1.09 -12.19 4.36
C VAL A 49 0.71 -13.63 3.99
N LEU A 50 -0.46 -14.07 4.42
CA LEU A 50 -0.97 -15.41 4.16
C LEU A 50 -2.10 -15.34 3.14
N ILE A 51 -1.88 -15.93 1.97
CA ILE A 51 -2.95 -16.15 0.99
C ILE A 51 -3.67 -17.44 1.39
N PRO A 52 -4.99 -17.42 1.63
CA PRO A 52 -5.71 -18.65 1.90
C PRO A 52 -5.84 -19.46 0.61
N VAL A 53 -5.66 -20.77 0.71
CA VAL A 53 -5.97 -21.71 -0.36
C VAL A 53 -7.08 -22.63 0.10
N VAL A 54 -8.10 -22.79 -0.74
CA VAL A 54 -9.21 -23.73 -0.50
C VAL A 54 -9.24 -24.77 -1.61
N ALA A 55 -9.52 -26.02 -1.24
CA ALA A 55 -9.76 -27.06 -2.23
C ALA A 55 -11.15 -26.85 -2.83
N VAL A 56 -11.24 -26.66 -4.14
CA VAL A 56 -12.52 -26.65 -4.83
C VAL A 56 -12.78 -28.08 -5.33
N ALA A 57 -13.88 -28.67 -4.91
CA ALA A 57 -14.33 -29.94 -5.47
C ALA A 57 -14.90 -29.66 -6.87
N THR A 58 -14.26 -30.17 -7.91
CA THR A 58 -14.82 -30.18 -9.26
C THR A 58 -15.99 -31.15 -9.31
N GLU A 59 -17.16 -30.67 -9.76
CA GLU A 59 -18.32 -31.51 -10.01
C GLU A 59 -17.94 -32.65 -10.97
N THR A 60 -18.31 -33.87 -10.61
CA THR A 60 -18.13 -35.04 -11.45
C THR A 60 -19.01 -34.91 -12.67
N GLU A 61 -18.46 -34.78 -13.87
CA GLU A 61 -19.19 -35.27 -15.04
C GLU A 61 -19.30 -36.79 -14.90
N GLU A 62 -20.51 -37.30 -14.68
CA GLU A 62 -20.81 -38.73 -14.73
C GLU A 62 -20.63 -39.23 -16.17
N GLY A 63 -19.40 -39.59 -16.52
CA GLY A 63 -19.12 -40.37 -17.71
C GLY A 63 -19.75 -41.76 -17.58
N VAL A 64 -20.74 -42.05 -18.43
CA VAL A 64 -21.26 -43.41 -18.64
C VAL A 64 -20.13 -44.27 -19.21
N GLY A 65 -19.33 -44.88 -18.35
CA GLY A 65 -18.23 -45.75 -18.78
C GLY A 65 -17.08 -45.88 -17.78
N GLY A 66 -17.35 -46.42 -16.58
CA GLY A 66 -16.46 -47.27 -15.79
C GLY A 66 -14.93 -47.08 -15.85
N LEU A 67 -14.42 -45.85 -15.90
CA LEU A 67 -13.01 -45.53 -15.79
C LEU A 67 -12.83 -44.46 -14.71
N THR A 68 -11.98 -44.81 -13.76
CA THR A 68 -11.68 -44.09 -12.52
C THR A 68 -11.40 -42.61 -12.75
N LYS A 69 -12.27 -41.80 -12.15
CA LYS A 69 -12.24 -40.35 -12.00
C LYS A 69 -10.86 -39.81 -11.56
N ASP A 70 -10.24 -39.01 -12.41
CA ASP A 70 -9.06 -38.22 -12.08
C ASP A 70 -9.37 -37.23 -10.95
N LYS A 71 -8.66 -37.36 -9.83
CA LYS A 71 -8.68 -36.41 -8.70
C LYS A 71 -7.77 -35.22 -9.01
N ASN A 72 -8.19 -34.35 -9.92
CA ASN A 72 -7.57 -33.04 -10.08
C ASN A 72 -8.28 -32.05 -9.13
N SER A 73 -7.75 -31.90 -7.91
CA SER A 73 -8.17 -30.82 -7.02
C SER A 73 -7.63 -29.49 -7.55
N GLU A 74 -8.51 -28.60 -8.00
CA GLU A 74 -8.14 -27.23 -8.33
C GLU A 74 -7.96 -26.43 -7.04
N VAL A 75 -6.78 -25.84 -6.90
CA VAL A 75 -6.42 -24.94 -5.80
C VAL A 75 -6.66 -23.53 -6.30
N ALA A 76 -7.58 -22.80 -5.65
CA ALA A 76 -7.94 -21.44 -6.05
C ALA A 76 -7.57 -20.43 -4.96
N ILE A 77 -7.09 -19.25 -5.39
CA ILE A 77 -6.96 -18.07 -4.55
C ILE A 77 -8.35 -17.44 -4.43
N PRO A 78 -8.94 -17.34 -3.23
CA PRO A 78 -10.23 -16.71 -3.04
C PRO A 78 -10.20 -15.23 -3.42
N ILE A 79 -11.12 -14.85 -4.30
CA ILE A 79 -11.38 -13.46 -4.69
C ILE A 79 -12.77 -13.10 -4.17
N MET A 80 -12.87 -12.00 -3.44
CA MET A 80 -14.15 -11.40 -3.09
C MET A 80 -14.56 -10.35 -4.12
N THR A 81 -15.87 -10.11 -4.24
CA THR A 81 -16.40 -8.97 -5.00
C THR A 81 -17.12 -8.06 -4.02
N GLY A 82 -16.68 -6.80 -3.93
CA GLY A 82 -17.33 -5.76 -3.15
C GLY A 82 -18.70 -5.40 -3.71
N LYS A 83 -19.50 -4.68 -2.91
CA LYS A 83 -20.83 -4.19 -3.36
C LYS A 83 -20.74 -3.22 -4.54
N ASP A 84 -19.60 -2.56 -4.69
CA ASP A 84 -19.25 -1.67 -5.79
C ASP A 84 -18.73 -2.41 -7.04
N GLY A 85 -18.71 -3.74 -7.02
CA GLY A 85 -18.26 -4.59 -8.12
C GLY A 85 -16.74 -4.77 -8.19
N ARG A 86 -15.96 -4.08 -7.34
CA ARG A 86 -14.51 -4.24 -7.30
C ARG A 86 -14.11 -5.59 -6.74
N ARG A 87 -13.06 -6.19 -7.32
CA ARG A 87 -12.54 -7.51 -6.96
C ARG A 87 -11.38 -7.37 -6.00
N GLY A 88 -11.33 -8.21 -4.97
CA GLY A 88 -10.28 -8.21 -3.96
C GLY A 88 -9.72 -9.60 -3.69
N VAL A 89 -8.42 -9.79 -3.82
CA VAL A 89 -7.74 -11.01 -3.37
C VAL A 89 -7.66 -11.00 -1.86
N LEU A 90 -8.01 -12.11 -1.21
CA LEU A 90 -7.90 -12.24 0.24
C LEU A 90 -6.47 -12.51 0.68
N ALA A 91 -6.05 -11.82 1.73
CA ALA A 91 -4.82 -12.09 2.46
C ALA A 91 -5.03 -11.89 3.96
N PHE A 92 -4.14 -12.47 4.76
CA PHE A 92 -4.26 -12.45 6.21
C PHE A 92 -2.90 -12.24 6.87
N THR A 93 -2.90 -11.55 8.01
CA THR A 93 -1.68 -11.31 8.79
C THR A 93 -1.32 -12.50 9.69
N SER A 94 -2.25 -13.41 9.97
CA SER A 94 -2.01 -14.56 10.86
C SER A 94 -2.86 -15.78 10.51
N VAL A 95 -2.40 -16.95 10.93
CA VAL A 95 -3.13 -18.22 10.79
C VAL A 95 -4.46 -18.16 11.55
N ASP A 96 -4.51 -17.48 12.70
CA ASP A 96 -5.75 -17.30 13.47
C ASP A 96 -6.76 -16.42 12.73
N ALA A 97 -6.31 -15.42 11.96
CA ALA A 97 -7.19 -14.65 11.09
C ALA A 97 -7.74 -15.50 9.92
N VAL A 98 -6.90 -16.34 9.30
CA VAL A 98 -7.34 -17.32 8.28
C VAL A 98 -8.39 -18.27 8.85
N ARG A 99 -8.15 -18.84 10.03
CA ARG A 99 -9.07 -19.80 10.68
C ARG A 99 -10.40 -19.18 11.07
N ARG A 100 -10.41 -17.92 11.53
CA ARG A 100 -11.64 -17.16 11.80
C ARG A 100 -12.47 -16.92 10.54
N TRP A 101 -11.80 -16.69 9.40
CA TRP A 101 -12.48 -16.55 8.13
C TRP A 101 -13.02 -17.88 7.60
N ARG A 102 -12.18 -18.92 7.56
CA ARG A 102 -12.55 -20.25 7.07
C ARG A 102 -11.65 -21.34 7.67
N PRO A 103 -12.19 -22.24 8.53
CA PRO A 103 -11.39 -23.25 9.23
C PRO A 103 -10.67 -24.26 8.34
N ASP A 104 -11.19 -24.58 7.15
CA ASP A 104 -10.61 -25.54 6.20
C ASP A 104 -9.64 -24.89 5.19
N ALA A 105 -9.46 -23.57 5.24
CA ALA A 105 -8.49 -22.88 4.40
C ALA A 105 -7.06 -23.17 4.85
N ARG A 106 -6.18 -23.43 3.87
CA ARG A 106 -4.76 -23.63 4.10
C ARG A 106 -4.03 -22.30 3.95
N PRO A 107 -3.35 -21.78 4.99
CA PRO A 107 -2.56 -20.56 4.87
C PRO A 107 -1.30 -20.84 4.06
N VAL A 108 -1.03 -20.00 3.06
CA VAL A 108 0.18 -20.07 2.25
C VAL A 108 0.93 -18.75 2.38
N PRO A 109 2.18 -18.74 2.86
CA PRO A 109 2.93 -17.50 3.07
C PRO A 109 3.48 -16.94 1.77
N PHE A 110 3.32 -15.63 1.61
CA PHE A 110 3.83 -14.81 0.52
C PHE A 110 4.57 -13.60 1.12
N THR A 111 5.59 -13.11 0.44
CA THR A 111 6.02 -11.73 0.72
C THR A 111 4.88 -10.77 0.34
N THR A 112 4.80 -9.61 0.98
CA THR A 112 3.80 -8.60 0.59
C THR A 112 3.92 -8.22 -0.89
N LYS A 113 5.14 -8.16 -1.42
CA LYS A 113 5.40 -7.93 -2.84
C LYS A 113 4.74 -9.00 -3.73
N ASP A 114 5.00 -10.27 -3.46
CA ASP A 114 4.48 -11.38 -4.27
C ASP A 114 2.95 -11.46 -4.19
N ALA A 115 2.37 -11.17 -3.01
CA ALA A 115 0.92 -11.10 -2.84
C ALA A 115 0.30 -9.95 -3.66
N CYS A 116 0.95 -8.79 -3.70
CA CYS A 116 0.51 -7.67 -4.53
C CYS A 116 0.64 -7.99 -6.03
N GLN A 117 1.72 -8.67 -6.44
CA GLN A 117 1.88 -9.14 -7.83
C GLN A 117 0.77 -10.12 -8.22
N ALA A 118 0.53 -11.14 -7.40
CA ALA A 118 -0.54 -12.11 -7.64
C ALA A 118 -1.92 -11.43 -7.74
N THR A 119 -2.15 -10.39 -6.94
CA THR A 119 -3.40 -9.59 -7.01
C THR A 119 -3.58 -8.93 -8.38
N LEU A 120 -2.52 -8.35 -8.94
CA LEU A 120 -2.56 -7.75 -10.27
C LEU A 120 -2.74 -8.80 -11.37
N GLU A 121 -2.07 -9.96 -11.25
CA GLU A 121 -2.20 -11.08 -12.20
C GLU A 121 -3.63 -11.65 -12.24
N GLU A 122 -4.32 -11.68 -11.10
CA GLU A 122 -5.73 -12.08 -10.99
C GLU A 122 -6.73 -11.01 -11.52
N ASN A 123 -6.22 -9.89 -12.02
CA ASN A 123 -6.99 -8.71 -12.42
C ASN A 123 -7.94 -8.23 -11.30
N ALA A 124 -7.45 -8.26 -10.05
CA ALA A 124 -8.17 -7.74 -8.90
C ALA A 124 -7.74 -6.30 -8.60
N ASP A 125 -8.67 -5.52 -8.05
CA ASP A 125 -8.48 -4.09 -7.74
C ASP A 125 -7.71 -3.87 -6.44
N ALA A 126 -7.67 -4.89 -5.57
CA ALA A 126 -7.13 -4.78 -4.22
C ALA A 126 -6.65 -6.09 -3.61
N LEU A 127 -5.67 -5.99 -2.71
CA LEU A 127 -5.33 -7.02 -1.73
C LEU A 127 -6.03 -6.67 -0.41
N VAL A 128 -6.94 -7.53 0.04
CA VAL A 128 -7.81 -7.28 1.20
C VAL A 128 -7.33 -8.11 2.38
N LEU A 129 -6.85 -7.43 3.42
CA LEU A 129 -6.30 -8.03 4.63
C LEU A 129 -7.37 -8.24 5.70
N ASP A 130 -7.30 -9.39 6.39
CA ASP A 130 -7.96 -9.67 7.68
C ASP A 130 -9.45 -9.32 7.70
N VAL A 131 -10.19 -9.79 6.68
CA VAL A 131 -11.63 -9.55 6.50
C VAL A 131 -12.50 -10.05 7.65
N SER A 132 -11.97 -10.95 8.49
CA SER A 132 -12.60 -11.48 9.70
C SER A 132 -11.94 -10.97 10.98
N GLY A 133 -11.19 -9.87 10.87
CA GLY A 133 -10.51 -9.17 11.96
C GLY A 133 -9.08 -9.69 12.24
N PRO A 134 -8.36 -9.05 13.19
CA PRO A 134 -8.89 -8.06 14.12
C PRO A 134 -9.14 -6.69 13.50
N VAL A 135 -8.35 -6.29 12.49
CA VAL A 135 -8.50 -5.01 11.78
C VAL A 135 -8.46 -5.26 10.27
N PRO A 136 -9.57 -5.08 9.54
CA PRO A 136 -9.55 -5.19 8.08
C PRO A 136 -8.79 -4.01 7.48
N TYR A 137 -8.00 -4.28 6.44
CA TYR A 137 -7.26 -3.26 5.70
C TYR A 137 -7.21 -3.59 4.22
N THR A 138 -6.94 -2.62 3.36
CA THR A 138 -6.95 -2.83 1.91
C THR A 138 -5.80 -2.11 1.25
N VAL A 139 -4.95 -2.87 0.54
CA VAL A 139 -3.92 -2.33 -0.34
C VAL A 139 -4.50 -2.25 -1.74
N GLN A 140 -4.61 -1.04 -2.29
CA GLN A 140 -5.28 -0.80 -3.58
C GLN A 140 -4.65 0.38 -4.33
N GLY A 141 -5.06 0.56 -5.60
CA GLY A 141 -4.64 1.69 -6.42
C GLY A 141 -3.12 1.78 -6.56
N ARG A 142 -2.55 2.99 -6.44
CA ARG A 142 -1.10 3.18 -6.64
C ARG A 142 -0.27 2.36 -5.64
N PHE A 143 -0.68 2.26 -4.38
CA PHE A 143 0.11 1.53 -3.39
C PHE A 143 0.20 0.04 -3.70
N LEU A 144 -0.86 -0.56 -4.25
CA LEU A 144 -0.82 -1.93 -4.76
C LEU A 144 0.22 -2.06 -5.88
N THR A 145 0.21 -1.16 -6.85
CA THR A 145 1.20 -1.14 -7.95
C THR A 145 2.62 -0.96 -7.44
N MET A 146 2.87 0.00 -6.55
CA MET A 146 4.21 0.26 -6.01
C MET A 146 4.76 -0.93 -5.24
N LEU A 147 3.92 -1.57 -4.39
CA LEU A 147 4.33 -2.77 -3.66
C LEU A 147 4.57 -3.96 -4.60
N ALA A 148 3.74 -4.14 -5.63
CA ALA A 148 3.95 -5.20 -6.61
C ALA A 148 5.25 -5.01 -7.42
N GLU A 149 5.56 -3.79 -7.85
CA GLU A 149 6.72 -3.50 -8.68
C GLU A 149 8.01 -3.44 -7.85
N HIS A 150 7.99 -2.66 -6.77
CA HIS A 150 9.19 -2.29 -6.01
C HIS A 150 9.30 -3.00 -4.66
N GLY A 151 8.20 -3.54 -4.12
CA GLY A 151 8.16 -4.13 -2.78
C GLY A 151 8.13 -3.10 -1.64
N THR A 152 8.09 -1.81 -1.96
CA THR A 152 8.06 -0.73 -0.98
C THR A 152 7.31 0.48 -1.54
N VAL A 153 6.84 1.34 -0.65
CA VAL A 153 6.24 2.64 -0.99
C VAL A 153 7.30 3.72 -0.78
N PRO A 154 7.51 4.64 -1.74
CA PRO A 154 8.50 5.69 -1.59
C PRO A 154 8.19 6.60 -0.41
N GLU A 155 9.24 7.13 0.21
CA GLU A 155 9.11 8.19 1.21
C GLU A 155 8.38 9.40 0.59
N PRO A 156 7.55 10.14 1.36
CA PRO A 156 6.82 11.31 0.86
C PRO A 156 7.66 12.31 0.05
N LYS A 157 8.90 12.57 0.46
CA LYS A 157 9.81 13.52 -0.21
C LYS A 157 10.28 13.03 -1.59
N ASP A 158 10.25 11.73 -1.82
CA ASP A 158 10.70 11.06 -3.04
C ASP A 158 9.51 10.53 -3.88
N ASP A 159 8.29 10.78 -3.42
CA ASP A 159 7.07 10.26 -4.04
C ASP A 159 6.64 11.13 -5.24
N PRO A 160 6.60 10.59 -6.47
CA PRO A 160 6.24 11.36 -7.66
C PRO A 160 4.87 12.05 -7.59
N GLN A 161 3.90 11.48 -6.87
CA GLN A 161 2.59 12.13 -6.69
C GLN A 161 2.75 13.38 -5.82
N VAL A 162 3.48 13.29 -4.71
CA VAL A 162 3.73 14.42 -3.80
C VAL A 162 4.50 15.51 -4.54
N LEU A 163 5.57 15.13 -5.25
CA LEU A 163 6.36 16.04 -6.06
C LEU A 163 5.50 16.77 -7.10
N SER A 164 4.59 16.07 -7.78
CA SER A 164 3.69 16.66 -8.78
C SER A 164 2.68 17.63 -8.15
N LEU A 165 2.13 17.32 -6.98
CA LEU A 165 1.22 18.20 -6.26
C LEU A 165 1.92 19.48 -5.79
N VAL A 166 3.10 19.35 -5.20
CA VAL A 166 3.92 20.51 -4.80
C VAL A 166 4.23 21.37 -6.03
N TYR A 167 4.73 20.75 -7.11
CA TYR A 167 5.06 21.46 -8.36
C TYR A 167 3.86 22.23 -8.92
N ARG A 168 2.67 21.63 -8.94
CA ARG A 168 1.45 22.27 -9.45
C ARG A 168 1.11 23.56 -8.72
N VAL A 169 1.29 23.57 -7.40
CA VAL A 169 1.03 24.76 -6.59
C VAL A 169 2.14 25.79 -6.78
N THR A 170 3.40 25.39 -6.61
CA THR A 170 4.52 26.34 -6.61
C THR A 170 4.83 26.93 -7.97
N HIS A 171 4.63 26.18 -9.06
CA HIS A 171 4.89 26.68 -10.42
C HIS A 171 3.84 27.71 -10.88
N ALA A 172 2.67 27.75 -10.24
CA ALA A 172 1.63 28.73 -10.57
C ALA A 172 1.88 30.11 -9.93
N GLU A 173 2.90 30.25 -9.08
CA GLU A 173 3.13 31.44 -8.27
C GLU A 173 4.41 32.13 -8.73
N PHE A 174 4.30 33.41 -9.09
CA PHE A 174 5.44 34.21 -9.53
C PHE A 174 6.38 34.53 -8.35
N GLY A 175 7.68 34.66 -8.64
CA GLY A 175 8.70 35.00 -7.64
C GLY A 175 9.28 33.82 -6.85
N ILE A 176 8.81 32.58 -7.07
CA ILE A 176 9.44 31.37 -6.54
C ILE A 176 10.54 30.91 -7.52
N GLU A 177 11.81 31.07 -7.13
CA GLU A 177 12.95 30.66 -7.96
C GLU A 177 13.30 29.18 -7.81
N ARG A 178 13.19 28.66 -6.57
CA ARG A 178 13.56 27.28 -6.27
C ARG A 178 12.69 26.70 -5.17
N VAL A 179 12.37 25.41 -5.33
CA VAL A 179 11.66 24.61 -4.33
C VAL A 179 12.57 23.46 -3.92
N ARG A 180 12.78 23.30 -2.61
CA ARG A 180 13.48 22.13 -2.05
C ARG A 180 12.54 21.38 -1.12
N ILE A 181 12.49 20.08 -1.28
CA ILE A 181 11.73 19.18 -0.41
C ILE A 181 12.73 18.36 0.39
N HIS A 182 12.47 18.19 1.68
CA HIS A 182 13.34 17.46 2.59
C HIS A 182 12.52 16.68 3.63
N ALA A 183 13.16 15.75 4.33
CA ALA A 183 12.57 15.12 5.49
C ALA A 183 12.32 16.16 6.61
N SER A 184 11.25 15.99 7.37
CA SER A 184 10.96 16.79 8.56
C SER A 184 10.83 15.87 9.77
N GLU A 185 11.24 16.35 10.94
CA GLU A 185 11.04 15.67 12.22
C GLU A 185 9.68 16.02 12.86
N ARG A 186 8.98 17.02 12.31
CA ARG A 186 7.73 17.57 12.88
C ARG A 186 6.51 17.27 12.02
N CYS A 187 6.70 17.09 10.73
CA CYS A 187 5.68 16.92 9.71
C CYS A 187 6.08 15.79 8.75
N ASP A 188 5.22 15.42 7.81
CA ASP A 188 5.54 14.37 6.83
C ASP A 188 6.71 14.77 5.91
N ILE A 189 6.79 16.05 5.54
CA ILE A 189 7.90 16.65 4.78
C ILE A 189 8.13 18.11 5.20
N GLY A 190 9.32 18.61 4.89
CA GLY A 190 9.61 20.05 4.86
C GLY A 190 9.74 20.57 3.43
N ILE A 191 9.22 21.77 3.19
CA ILE A 191 9.30 22.48 1.91
C ILE A 191 10.00 23.82 2.17
N ARG A 192 11.09 24.07 1.44
CA ARG A 192 11.79 25.36 1.44
C ARG A 192 11.62 26.03 0.09
N LEU A 193 11.06 27.24 0.12
CA LEU A 193 10.94 28.13 -1.03
C LEU A 193 12.11 29.13 -1.02
N GLU A 194 12.81 29.25 -2.14
CA GLU A 194 13.73 30.35 -2.39
C GLU A 194 13.00 31.36 -3.27
N LEU A 195 12.86 32.59 -2.77
CA LEU A 195 12.10 33.66 -3.40
C LEU A 195 13.05 34.73 -3.97
N GLU A 196 12.59 35.37 -5.05
CA GLU A 196 13.22 36.56 -5.62
C GLU A 196 13.11 37.76 -4.65
N GLU A 197 11.89 38.03 -4.18
CA GLU A 197 11.58 39.07 -3.19
C GLU A 197 10.62 38.53 -2.12
N ARG A 198 10.58 39.19 -0.96
CA ARG A 198 9.67 38.79 0.11
C ARG A 198 8.25 39.30 -0.15
N ASP A 199 7.32 38.37 -0.36
CA ASP A 199 5.88 38.64 -0.41
C ASP A 199 5.13 37.70 0.55
N ASP A 200 4.73 38.25 1.69
CA ASP A 200 4.02 37.50 2.74
C ASP A 200 2.58 37.13 2.34
N GLU A 201 1.95 37.84 1.40
CA GLU A 201 0.60 37.51 0.91
C GLU A 201 0.66 36.31 -0.04
N SER A 202 1.60 36.33 -0.99
CA SER A 202 1.87 35.20 -1.88
C SER A 202 2.28 33.96 -1.09
N LEU A 203 3.16 34.10 -0.09
CA LEU A 203 3.53 32.99 0.79
C LEU A 203 2.34 32.38 1.53
N ARG A 204 1.42 33.21 2.03
CA ARG A 204 0.21 32.70 2.71
C ARG A 204 -0.68 31.92 1.75
N ARG A 205 -0.91 32.44 0.53
CA ARG A 205 -1.69 31.73 -0.50
C ARG A 205 -1.06 30.40 -0.91
N VAL A 206 0.26 30.37 -1.11
CA VAL A 206 1.00 29.14 -1.42
C VAL A 206 0.84 28.12 -0.29
N ALA A 207 1.00 28.56 0.97
CA ALA A 207 0.88 27.71 2.14
C ALA A 207 -0.53 27.09 2.25
N GLU A 208 -1.58 27.90 2.10
CA GLU A 208 -2.97 27.45 2.14
C GLU A 208 -3.27 26.44 1.02
N ARG A 209 -2.80 26.71 -0.20
CA ARG A 209 -2.99 25.80 -1.35
C ARG A 209 -2.22 24.49 -1.18
N LEU A 210 -0.97 24.54 -0.71
CA LEU A 210 -0.17 23.34 -0.43
C LEU A 210 -0.83 22.50 0.67
N ALA A 211 -1.29 23.14 1.75
CA ALA A 211 -1.99 22.45 2.82
C ALA A 211 -3.27 21.77 2.32
N ASP A 212 -4.06 22.45 1.50
CA ASP A 212 -5.29 21.89 0.94
C ASP A 212 -5.00 20.70 0.00
N GLU A 213 -4.13 20.88 -0.99
CA GLU A 213 -3.81 19.85 -1.99
C GLU A 213 -3.14 18.61 -1.38
N LEU A 214 -2.34 18.78 -0.33
CA LEU A 214 -1.56 17.69 0.26
C LEU A 214 -2.26 16.98 1.44
N ARG A 215 -3.33 17.54 2.02
CA ARG A 215 -3.96 17.01 3.25
C ARG A 215 -4.30 15.52 3.22
N HIS A 216 -4.70 15.01 2.05
CA HIS A 216 -5.10 13.60 1.90
C HIS A 216 -3.91 12.66 1.75
N VAL A 217 -2.78 13.16 1.25
CA VAL A 217 -1.57 12.37 0.99
C VAL A 217 -0.57 12.47 2.14
N LEU A 218 -0.60 13.59 2.87
CA LEU A 218 0.28 13.95 3.97
C LEU A 218 -0.55 14.39 5.20
N PRO A 219 -1.15 13.44 5.94
CA PRO A 219 -1.99 13.75 7.10
C PRO A 219 -1.22 14.39 8.27
N GLY A 220 0.09 14.18 8.36
CA GLY A 220 1.00 14.85 9.30
C GLY A 220 1.38 16.28 8.87
N GLY A 221 0.90 16.73 7.71
CA GLY A 221 1.08 18.07 7.20
C GLY A 221 2.48 18.35 6.65
N ILE A 222 2.76 19.64 6.42
CA ILE A 222 4.04 20.12 5.89
C ILE A 222 4.64 21.20 6.79
N GLU A 223 5.96 21.21 6.88
CA GLU A 223 6.71 22.34 7.42
C GLU A 223 7.14 23.25 6.26
N LEU A 224 6.59 24.46 6.18
CA LEU A 224 6.93 25.42 5.13
C LEU A 224 7.92 26.47 5.64
N SER A 225 9.01 26.68 4.90
CA SER A 225 9.96 27.78 5.14
C SER A 225 10.23 28.54 3.84
N ALA A 226 10.57 29.82 3.96
CA ALA A 226 10.91 30.67 2.83
C ALA A 226 12.15 31.50 3.14
N VAL A 227 13.00 31.69 2.13
CA VAL A 227 14.18 32.56 2.20
C VAL A 227 14.24 33.42 0.94
N VAL A 228 14.63 34.69 1.09
CA VAL A 228 14.93 35.56 -0.05
C VAL A 228 16.39 35.35 -0.42
N ARG A 229 16.67 35.22 -1.71
CA ARG A 229 18.03 35.06 -2.18
C ARG A 229 18.82 36.35 -1.89
N ALA A 230 19.98 36.23 -1.24
CA ALA A 230 20.91 37.35 -1.20
C ALA A 230 21.40 37.59 -2.63
N GLN A 231 21.25 38.82 -3.14
CA GLN A 231 21.91 39.23 -4.37
C GLN A 231 23.40 38.93 -4.20
N ARG A 232 23.94 38.03 -5.02
CA ARG A 232 25.38 37.97 -5.19
C ARG A 232 25.71 39.17 -6.05
N ASP A 233 26.33 40.18 -5.46
CA ASP A 233 27.02 41.21 -6.21
C ASP A 233 28.05 40.49 -7.10
N GLU A 234 27.79 40.42 -8.40
CA GLU A 234 28.79 40.03 -9.39
C GLU A 234 29.71 41.25 -9.57
N GLU A 235 30.89 41.20 -8.94
CA GLU A 235 32.06 42.04 -9.29
C GLU A 235 32.74 41.55 -10.57
#